data_AF-A0A3E0U292-F1
#
_entry.id   AF-A0A3E0U292-F1
#
_cell.length_a   1.000
_cell.length_b   1.000
_cell.length_c   1.000
_cell.angle_alpha   90.00
_cell.angle_beta   90.00
_cell.angle_gamma   90.00
#
_symmetry.space_group_name_H-M   'P 1'
#
loop_
_entity.id
_entity.type
_entity.pdbx_description
1 polymer ?
#
loop_
_entity_poly.entity_id
_entity_poly.type
_entity_poly.pdbx_seq_one_letter_code
_entity_poly.pdbx_strand_id
1 'polypeptide(L)'
;MKLFVQLITAVTLFTASFHSVAKSAEIVVEDAYVREVIPGNSVTSAYMTITNQGGQAIKLVAAKSDDIPIIEIHEHTMHDGMMKMGQVAYVEIDANAQVKLQPMGLHLMMFDLEQPLAAGQQIAVTLVFDNNTSLDVTLPVRSIKTMKKQAKHHHH
;
A
#
# COMPACT_ATOMS: atom_id res chain seq x y z
N MET A 1 54.27 44.70 -36.21
CA MET A 1 54.59 43.43 -35.52
C MET A 1 53.95 43.50 -34.14
N LYS A 2 52.84 42.76 -33.93
CA LYS A 2 52.25 42.21 -32.68
C LYS A 2 52.15 43.13 -31.42
N LEU A 3 51.07 43.22 -30.65
CA LEU A 3 49.73 42.64 -30.65
C LEU A 3 48.90 43.39 -29.56
N PHE A 4 47.62 43.68 -29.89
CA PHE A 4 46.38 43.75 -29.10
C PHE A 4 46.42 43.36 -27.60
N VAL A 5 45.99 44.22 -26.66
CA VAL A 5 44.61 44.54 -26.19
C VAL A 5 43.90 43.39 -25.42
N GLN A 6 43.72 43.63 -24.11
CA GLN A 6 42.63 43.29 -23.17
C GLN A 6 41.89 41.95 -23.27
N LEU A 7 41.68 41.27 -22.13
CA LEU A 7 40.43 41.33 -21.34
C LEU A 7 40.52 40.35 -20.15
N ILE A 8 40.22 40.83 -18.94
CA ILE A 8 40.00 40.02 -17.74
C ILE A 8 38.61 39.39 -17.87
N THR A 9 38.50 38.07 -17.85
CA THR A 9 37.21 37.38 -17.76
C THR A 9 37.18 36.55 -16.48
N ALA A 10 36.57 37.10 -15.43
CA ALA A 10 36.25 36.39 -14.21
C ALA A 10 35.07 35.44 -14.50
N VAL A 11 35.31 34.13 -14.42
CA VAL A 11 34.27 33.11 -14.56
C VAL A 11 33.70 32.84 -13.16
N THR A 12 32.53 33.41 -12.88
CA THR A 12 31.73 33.06 -11.69
C THR A 12 31.01 31.73 -11.94
N LEU A 13 31.50 30.66 -11.31
CA LEU A 13 30.80 29.38 -11.24
C LEU A 13 29.52 29.56 -10.39
N PHE A 14 28.37 29.67 -11.05
CA PHE A 14 27.07 29.62 -10.38
C PHE A 14 26.74 28.15 -10.08
N THR A 15 27.02 27.70 -8.86
CA THR A 15 26.60 26.39 -8.40
C THR A 15 25.10 26.41 -8.14
N ALA A 16 24.33 25.87 -9.08
CA ALA A 16 22.90 25.63 -8.88
C ALA A 16 22.73 24.52 -7.83
N SER A 17 22.43 24.90 -6.59
CA SER A 17 22.02 23.97 -5.54
C SER A 17 20.65 23.39 -5.91
N PHE A 18 20.64 22.17 -6.45
CA PHE A 18 19.43 21.37 -6.59
C PHE A 18 18.87 21.09 -5.19
N HIS A 19 17.85 21.86 -4.80
CA HIS A 19 17.04 21.55 -3.63
C HIS A 19 16.21 20.32 -3.98
N SER A 20 16.63 19.16 -3.47
CA SER A 20 15.76 17.99 -3.44
C SER A 20 14.60 18.33 -2.50
N VAL A 21 13.47 18.74 -3.06
CA VAL A 21 12.22 18.79 -2.31
C VAL A 21 11.95 17.35 -1.89
N ALA A 22 12.17 17.06 -0.61
CA ALA A 22 11.69 15.84 0.00
C ALA A 22 10.18 15.84 -0.19
N LYS A 23 9.70 15.05 -1.15
CA LYS A 23 8.28 14.86 -1.40
C LYS A 23 7.71 14.25 -0.12
N SER A 24 6.95 15.05 0.64
CA SER A 24 6.20 14.59 1.81
C SER A 24 5.46 13.32 1.42
N ALA A 25 5.45 12.31 2.29
CA ALA A 25 4.80 11.03 1.98
C ALA A 25 3.32 11.27 1.70
N GLU A 26 2.96 11.28 0.41
CA GLU A 26 1.59 11.55 -0.08
C GLU A 26 0.64 10.40 0.20
N ILE A 27 1.12 9.27 0.74
CA ILE A 27 0.34 8.06 0.94
C ILE A 27 0.27 7.79 2.43
N VAL A 28 -0.95 7.74 2.96
CA VAL A 28 -1.24 7.44 4.36
C VAL A 28 -2.00 6.13 4.44
N VAL A 29 -1.61 5.25 5.36
CA VAL A 29 -2.29 3.98 5.60
C VAL A 29 -2.78 3.92 7.04
N GLU A 30 -4.07 3.66 7.21
CA GLU A 30 -4.75 3.63 8.50
C GLU A 30 -5.53 2.33 8.66
N ASP A 31 -5.89 2.01 9.90
CA ASP A 31 -6.70 0.83 10.25
C ASP A 31 -6.19 -0.48 9.65
N ALA A 32 -4.88 -0.61 9.44
CA ALA A 32 -4.29 -1.79 8.82
C ALA A 32 -4.32 -2.98 9.79
N TYR A 33 -4.68 -4.16 9.30
CA TYR A 33 -4.62 -5.41 10.06
C TYR A 33 -4.65 -6.65 9.16
N VAL A 34 -4.12 -7.76 9.69
CA VAL A 34 -4.30 -9.10 9.12
C VAL A 34 -5.33 -9.86 9.94
N ARG A 35 -6.13 -10.70 9.29
CA ARG A 35 -7.03 -11.62 10.00
C ARG A 35 -6.23 -12.80 10.58
N GLU A 36 -6.48 -13.10 11.85
CA GLU A 36 -5.96 -14.31 12.52
C GLU A 36 -6.32 -15.59 11.74
N VAL A 37 -5.39 -16.55 11.75
CA VAL A 37 -5.49 -17.82 11.05
C VAL A 37 -5.54 -18.96 12.06
N ILE A 38 -6.55 -19.82 11.95
CA ILE A 38 -6.65 -21.04 12.75
C ILE A 38 -5.75 -22.13 12.17
N PRO A 39 -5.20 -23.04 13.00
CA PRO A 39 -4.39 -24.16 12.51
C PRO A 39 -5.09 -24.95 11.39
N GLY A 40 -4.33 -25.28 10.34
CA GLY A 40 -4.83 -26.02 9.17
C GLY A 40 -5.24 -25.17 7.96
N ASN A 41 -5.24 -23.83 8.08
CA ASN A 41 -5.39 -22.92 6.94
C ASN A 41 -4.06 -22.21 6.65
N SER A 42 -3.69 -22.11 5.37
CA SER A 42 -2.49 -21.40 4.90
C SER A 42 -2.82 -20.08 4.20
N VAL A 43 -4.06 -19.62 4.29
CA VAL A 43 -4.57 -18.45 3.57
C VAL A 43 -5.25 -17.48 4.53
N THR A 44 -4.99 -16.19 4.36
CA THR A 44 -5.66 -15.13 5.10
C THR A 44 -5.89 -13.88 4.25
N SER A 45 -6.48 -12.86 4.85
CA SER A 45 -6.67 -11.56 4.21
C SER A 45 -6.22 -10.43 5.13
N ALA A 46 -5.70 -9.38 4.51
CA ALA A 46 -5.39 -8.12 5.15
C ALA A 46 -6.26 -6.97 4.63
N TYR A 47 -6.47 -6.01 5.50
CA TYR A 47 -7.40 -4.90 5.35
C TYR A 47 -6.74 -3.62 5.85
N MET A 48 -7.11 -2.49 5.26
CA MET A 48 -6.57 -1.17 5.58
C MET A 48 -7.37 -0.08 4.85
N THR A 49 -7.19 1.17 5.25
CA THR A 49 -7.57 2.34 4.46
C THR A 49 -6.32 2.97 3.90
N ILE A 50 -6.30 3.25 2.59
CA ILE A 50 -5.17 3.92 1.91
C ILE A 50 -5.68 5.26 1.40
N THR A 51 -5.02 6.34 1.81
CA THR A 51 -5.34 7.71 1.42
C THR A 51 -4.20 8.28 0.58
N ASN A 52 -4.52 8.77 -0.61
CA ASN A 52 -3.62 9.51 -1.47
C ASN A 52 -3.83 11.01 -1.26
N GLN A 53 -2.94 11.65 -0.52
CA GLN A 53 -2.88 13.10 -0.28
C GLN A 53 -2.13 13.85 -1.41
N GLY A 54 -1.70 13.14 -2.45
CA GLY A 54 -1.00 13.70 -3.59
C GLY A 54 -1.93 14.37 -4.60
N GLY A 55 -1.33 15.14 -5.51
CA GLY A 55 -2.05 15.87 -6.56
C GLY A 55 -2.37 15.04 -7.82
N GLN A 56 -2.00 13.76 -7.86
CA GLN A 56 -2.22 12.87 -9.01
C GLN A 56 -2.74 11.51 -8.52
N ALA A 57 -3.55 10.83 -9.33
CA ALA A 57 -3.96 9.46 -9.05
C ALA A 57 -2.74 8.52 -9.01
N ILE A 58 -2.82 7.50 -8.16
CA ILE A 58 -1.81 6.44 -8.03
C ILE A 58 -2.49 5.09 -8.07
N LYS A 59 -1.74 4.03 -8.36
CA LYS A 59 -2.25 2.66 -8.32
C LYS A 59 -1.45 1.82 -7.34
N LEU A 60 -2.13 1.15 -6.42
CA LEU A 60 -1.55 0.02 -5.68
C LEU A 60 -1.47 -1.15 -6.65
N VAL A 61 -0.26 -1.56 -7.01
CA VAL A 61 -0.02 -2.61 -8.03
C VAL A 61 0.49 -3.91 -7.43
N ALA A 62 1.07 -3.88 -6.23
CA ALA A 62 1.50 -5.07 -5.52
C ALA A 62 1.61 -4.82 -4.02
N ALA A 63 1.65 -5.91 -3.26
CA ALA A 63 2.09 -5.94 -1.88
C ALA A 63 3.07 -7.10 -1.71
N LYS A 64 4.06 -6.96 -0.82
CA LYS A 64 5.10 -7.98 -0.57
C LYS A 64 5.41 -8.05 0.92
N SER A 65 5.91 -9.20 1.35
CA SER A 65 6.39 -9.42 2.72
C SER A 65 7.49 -10.47 2.69
N ASP A 66 8.43 -10.40 3.62
CA ASP A 66 9.42 -11.45 3.82
C ASP A 66 8.81 -12.70 4.48
N ASP A 67 7.73 -12.54 5.25
CA ASP A 67 7.05 -13.62 5.99
C ASP A 67 5.92 -14.29 5.19
N ILE A 68 5.48 -13.67 4.09
CA ILE A 68 4.31 -14.10 3.31
C ILE A 68 4.73 -14.32 1.85
N PRO A 69 4.80 -15.58 1.37
CA PRO A 69 5.33 -15.87 0.05
C PRO A 69 4.56 -15.21 -1.10
N ILE A 70 3.23 -15.14 -0.99
CA ILE A 70 2.35 -14.64 -2.05
C ILE A 70 1.32 -13.69 -1.45
N ILE A 71 1.28 -12.46 -1.98
CA ILE A 71 0.25 -11.47 -1.66
C ILE A 71 -0.37 -10.96 -2.96
N GLU A 72 -1.69 -11.09 -3.08
CA GLU A 72 -2.47 -10.67 -4.23
C GLU A 72 -3.53 -9.64 -3.83
N ILE A 73 -3.93 -8.77 -4.76
CA ILE A 73 -5.04 -7.84 -4.54
C ILE A 73 -6.32 -8.49 -5.08
N HIS A 74 -7.33 -8.65 -4.24
CA HIS A 74 -8.59 -9.31 -4.57
C HIS A 74 -9.77 -8.39 -4.34
N GLU A 75 -10.85 -8.59 -5.10
CA GLU A 75 -12.12 -7.90 -4.96
C GLU A 75 -13.28 -8.89 -4.90
N HIS A 76 -14.32 -8.55 -4.15
CA HIS A 76 -15.62 -9.20 -4.25
C HIS A 76 -16.54 -8.40 -5.19
N THR A 77 -17.01 -9.02 -6.26
CA THR A 77 -17.95 -8.41 -7.22
C THR A 77 -19.24 -9.21 -7.28
N MET A 78 -20.37 -8.55 -7.51
CA MET A 78 -21.64 -9.21 -7.80
C MET A 78 -21.75 -9.50 -9.29
N HIS A 79 -21.90 -10.76 -9.63
CA HIS A 79 -22.08 -11.21 -11.00
C HIS A 79 -23.24 -12.22 -11.04
N ASP A 80 -24.30 -11.88 -11.78
CA ASP A 80 -25.52 -12.70 -11.90
C ASP A 80 -26.15 -13.10 -10.56
N GLY A 81 -26.19 -12.17 -9.60
CA GLY A 81 -26.74 -12.43 -8.27
C GLY A 81 -25.82 -13.26 -7.36
N MET A 82 -24.65 -13.67 -7.84
CA MET A 82 -23.64 -14.39 -7.06
C MET A 82 -22.45 -13.50 -6.75
N MET A 83 -22.00 -13.51 -5.51
CA MET A 83 -20.76 -12.84 -5.12
C MET A 83 -19.56 -13.69 -5.57
N LYS A 84 -18.69 -13.11 -6.39
CA LYS A 84 -17.44 -13.72 -6.85
C LYS A 84 -16.27 -12.96 -6.26
N MET A 85 -15.28 -13.70 -5.76
CA MET A 85 -14.00 -13.15 -5.36
C MET A 85 -12.98 -13.43 -6.47
N GLY A 86 -12.18 -12.43 -6.82
CA GLY A 86 -11.16 -12.57 -7.86
C GLY A 86 -10.02 -11.58 -7.71
N GLN A 87 -8.85 -12.00 -8.20
CA GLN A 87 -7.67 -11.14 -8.26
C GLN A 87 -7.91 -9.97 -9.23
N VAL A 88 -7.41 -8.80 -8.86
CA VAL A 88 -7.32 -7.61 -9.69
C VAL A 88 -5.86 -7.21 -9.86
N ALA A 89 -5.52 -6.63 -11.01
CA ALA A 89 -4.14 -6.25 -11.32
C ALA A 89 -3.65 -5.05 -10.48
N TYR A 90 -4.57 -4.14 -10.14
CA TYR A 90 -4.27 -2.95 -9.35
C TYR A 90 -5.53 -2.37 -8.71
N VAL A 91 -5.35 -1.44 -7.79
CA VAL A 91 -6.39 -0.57 -7.24
C VAL A 91 -5.99 0.88 -7.45
N GLU A 92 -6.81 1.63 -8.18
CA GLU A 92 -6.61 3.06 -8.41
C GLU A 92 -7.09 3.88 -7.21
N ILE A 93 -6.31 4.88 -6.82
CA ILE A 93 -6.58 5.80 -5.72
C ILE A 93 -6.40 7.21 -6.26
N ASP A 94 -7.51 7.89 -6.52
CA ASP A 94 -7.53 9.25 -7.05
C ASP A 94 -6.77 10.24 -6.14
N ALA A 95 -6.34 11.36 -6.73
CA ALA A 95 -5.75 12.46 -6.00
C ALA A 95 -6.69 12.96 -4.89
N ASN A 96 -6.19 13.14 -3.68
CA ASN A 96 -6.96 13.55 -2.50
C ASN A 96 -8.13 12.61 -2.14
N ALA A 97 -8.07 11.35 -2.56
CA ALA A 97 -9.08 10.35 -2.28
C ALA A 97 -8.53 9.22 -1.40
N GLN A 98 -9.44 8.37 -0.93
CA GLN A 98 -9.13 7.18 -0.17
C GLN A 98 -9.81 5.95 -0.76
N VAL A 99 -9.17 4.79 -0.61
CA VAL A 99 -9.76 3.48 -0.89
C VAL A 99 -9.66 2.62 0.35
N LYS A 100 -10.73 1.87 0.62
CA LYS A 100 -10.83 0.99 1.78
C LYS A 100 -10.76 -0.47 1.34
N LEU A 101 -9.71 -1.16 1.79
CA LEU A 101 -9.61 -2.61 1.75
C LEU A 101 -10.32 -3.17 2.98
N GLN A 102 -11.44 -3.85 2.79
CA GLN A 102 -12.33 -4.32 3.86
C GLN A 102 -12.99 -5.67 3.51
N PRO A 103 -13.51 -6.39 4.53
CA PRO A 103 -14.25 -7.63 4.30
C PRO A 103 -15.37 -7.45 3.27
N MET A 104 -15.53 -8.43 2.38
CA MET A 104 -16.50 -8.42 1.27
C MET A 104 -16.32 -7.28 0.25
N GLY A 105 -15.15 -6.62 0.24
CA GLY A 105 -14.76 -5.66 -0.80
C GLY A 105 -13.35 -5.97 -1.32
N LEU A 106 -12.58 -4.92 -1.56
CA LEU A 106 -11.15 -5.02 -1.85
C LEU A 106 -10.37 -5.53 -0.63
N HIS A 107 -9.36 -6.34 -0.83
CA HIS A 107 -8.50 -6.84 0.23
C HIS A 107 -7.18 -7.40 -0.34
N LEU A 108 -6.17 -7.54 0.51
CA LEU A 108 -4.98 -8.31 0.16
C LEU A 108 -5.21 -9.76 0.56
N MET A 109 -5.17 -10.68 -0.39
CA MET A 109 -5.19 -12.11 -0.15
C MET A 109 -3.75 -12.60 0.04
N MET A 110 -3.50 -13.32 1.13
CA MET A 110 -2.17 -13.80 1.52
C MET A 110 -2.20 -15.32 1.51
N PHE A 111 -1.33 -15.94 0.71
CA PHE A 111 -1.27 -17.40 0.53
C PHE A 111 0.03 -17.98 1.08
N ASP A 112 0.04 -19.32 1.18
CA ASP A 112 1.19 -20.13 1.53
C ASP A 112 1.88 -19.71 2.84
N LEU A 113 1.07 -19.34 3.84
CA LEU A 113 1.57 -19.05 5.19
C LEU A 113 2.32 -20.26 5.74
N GLU A 114 3.61 -20.08 6.04
CA GLU A 114 4.46 -21.15 6.59
C GLU A 114 4.09 -21.48 8.05
N GLN A 115 3.57 -20.48 8.78
CA GLN A 115 3.15 -20.60 10.18
C GLN A 115 1.78 -19.93 10.38
N PRO A 116 0.91 -20.48 11.26
CA PRO A 116 -0.34 -19.82 11.62
C PRO A 116 -0.12 -18.43 12.22
N LEU A 117 -0.90 -17.45 11.76
CA LEU A 117 -0.88 -16.09 12.30
C LEU A 117 -1.84 -15.97 13.49
N ALA A 118 -1.29 -15.78 14.68
CA ALA A 118 -2.03 -15.64 15.94
C ALA A 118 -2.24 -14.17 16.33
N ALA A 119 -3.36 -13.88 17.01
CA ALA A 119 -3.62 -12.53 17.50
C ALA A 119 -2.50 -11.98 18.39
N GLY A 120 -2.14 -10.71 18.20
CA GLY A 120 -1.04 -10.05 18.91
C GLY A 120 0.31 -10.12 18.19
N GLN A 121 0.44 -10.93 17.14
CA GLN A 121 1.56 -10.87 16.21
C GLN A 121 1.43 -9.65 15.29
N GLN A 122 2.51 -9.33 14.59
CA GLN A 122 2.60 -8.27 13.59
C GLN A 122 3.29 -8.82 12.34
N ILE A 123 2.85 -8.37 11.17
CA ILE A 123 3.44 -8.73 9.87
C ILE A 123 3.86 -7.44 9.17
N ALA A 124 5.09 -7.40 8.67
CA ALA A 124 5.56 -6.30 7.85
C ALA A 124 5.14 -6.54 6.38
N VAL A 125 4.51 -5.55 5.77
CA VAL A 125 4.10 -5.57 4.36
C VAL A 125 4.56 -4.30 3.68
N THR A 126 5.24 -4.43 2.55
CA THR A 126 5.55 -3.31 1.65
C THR A 126 4.46 -3.20 0.60
N LEU A 127 3.77 -2.07 0.57
CA LEU A 127 2.85 -1.69 -0.51
C LEU A 127 3.64 -1.04 -1.65
N VAL A 128 3.38 -1.45 -2.89
CA VAL A 128 4.09 -0.97 -4.08
C VAL A 128 3.12 -0.25 -4.99
N PHE A 129 3.48 0.98 -5.39
CA PHE A 129 2.67 1.84 -6.24
C PHE A 129 3.31 2.04 -7.61
N ASP A 130 2.48 2.37 -8.61
CA ASP A 130 2.90 2.56 -10.02
C ASP A 130 3.81 3.77 -10.26
N ASN A 131 3.85 4.72 -9.32
CA ASN A 131 4.70 5.90 -9.36
C ASN A 131 6.12 5.68 -8.80
N ASN A 132 6.57 4.42 -8.72
CA ASN A 132 7.84 3.98 -8.10
C ASN A 132 7.96 4.30 -6.61
N THR A 133 6.86 4.61 -5.92
CA THR A 133 6.86 4.70 -4.46
C THR A 133 6.52 3.36 -3.84
N SER A 134 7.02 3.15 -2.63
CA SER A 134 6.66 2.01 -1.80
C SER A 134 6.52 2.46 -0.36
N LEU A 135 5.65 1.78 0.39
CA LEU A 135 5.37 2.12 1.77
C LEU A 135 5.36 0.85 2.61
N ASP A 136 6.25 0.80 3.61
CA ASP A 136 6.26 -0.27 4.60
C ASP A 136 5.17 -0.01 5.64
N VAL A 137 4.34 -1.02 5.87
CA VAL A 137 3.22 -1.00 6.81
C VAL A 137 3.34 -2.21 7.73
N THR A 138 3.24 -1.97 9.03
CA THR A 138 3.17 -3.04 10.02
C THR A 138 1.72 -3.34 10.35
N LEU A 139 1.29 -4.58 10.07
CA LEU A 139 -0.09 -5.00 10.24
C LEU A 139 -0.23 -5.86 11.50
N PRO A 140 -0.95 -5.41 12.54
CA PRO A 140 -1.29 -6.26 13.67
C PRO A 140 -2.26 -7.37 13.24
N VAL A 141 -2.06 -8.57 13.76
CA VAL A 141 -2.97 -9.71 13.57
C VAL A 141 -4.15 -9.54 14.53
N ARG A 142 -5.37 -9.41 13.98
CA ARG A 142 -6.62 -9.25 14.75
C ARG A 142 -7.41 -10.55 14.82
N SER A 143 -7.93 -10.85 16.00
CA SER A 143 -8.71 -12.07 16.21
C SER A 143 -10.04 -12.10 15.46
N ILE A 144 -10.39 -13.26 14.93
CA ILE A 144 -11.68 -13.52 14.26
C ILE A 144 -12.87 -13.21 15.19
N LYS A 145 -12.75 -13.45 16.51
CA LYS A 145 -13.85 -13.22 17.47
C LYS A 145 -14.21 -11.74 17.60
N THR A 146 -13.21 -10.87 17.64
CA THR A 146 -13.39 -9.41 17.75
C THR A 146 -13.98 -8.83 16.46
N MET A 147 -13.54 -9.33 15.30
CA MET A 147 -14.05 -8.89 13.99
C MET A 147 -15.54 -9.23 13.79
N LYS A 148 -16.00 -10.41 14.24
CA LYS A 148 -17.42 -10.79 14.17
C LYS A 148 -18.34 -9.87 14.99
N LYS A 149 -17.85 -9.29 16.10
CA LYS A 149 -18.62 -8.35 16.92
C LYS A 149 -18.77 -7.00 16.20
N GLN A 150 -17.72 -6.54 15.54
CA GLN A 150 -17.71 -5.26 14.83
C GLN A 150 -18.58 -5.28 13.56
N ALA A 151 -18.54 -6.38 12.79
CA ALA A 151 -19.41 -6.55 11.61
C ALA A 151 -20.92 -6.52 11.96
N LYS A 152 -21.31 -7.01 13.14
CA LYS A 152 -22.72 -6.99 13.58
C LYS A 152 -23.26 -5.59 13.92
N HIS A 153 -22.41 -4.62 14.20
CA HIS A 153 -22.84 -3.25 14.53
C HIS A 153 -23.07 -2.36 13.29
N HIS A 154 -22.65 -2.78 12.10
CA HIS A 154 -22.84 -2.02 10.85
C HIS A 154 -24.03 -2.50 9.99
N HIS A 155 -24.83 -3.44 10.51
CA HIS A 155 -26.03 -3.97 9.84
C HIS A 155 -27.35 -3.49 10.47
N HIS A 156 -27.40 -2.24 10.92
CA HIS A 156 -28.64 -1.63 11.41
C HIS A 156 -29.03 -0.42 10.56
#